data_AF-A0A2K5R254-F1
#
_entry.id   AF-A0A2K5R254-F1
#
_cell.length_a   1.000
_cell.length_b   1.000
_cell.length_c   1.000
_cell.angle_alpha   90.00
_cell.angle_beta   90.00
_cell.angle_gamma   90.00
#
_symmetry.space_group_name_H-M   'P 1'
#
loop_
_entity.id
_entity.type
_entity.pdbx_description
1 polymer ?
#
loop_
_entity_poly.entity_id
_entity_poly.type
_entity_poly.pdbx_seq_one_letter_code
_entity_poly.pdbx_strand_id
1 'polypeptide(L)'
;TKRAKRFLKRELKLNENIENAMLIKRGNIYALKKPYGVLYKNKNIIRPFKDQTLLEFFSKKSDCSLFMFGSYNKKRPNKLVIGRMHDYHVLYMIESGIENFVSLKDIKNSKCPEETKSMLIFAGDDLDVTEDYRRLKSLLTDFLRGPTVSNICLAGLEYVPHFTALNGKIYFRRYKLLLKKSGSRTPRIELEEMGPSLDLILRRTHQASADLYKLSMKMPKICIFI
;
A
#
# COMPACT_ATOMS: atom_id res chain seq x y z
N THR A 1 -20.67 13.64 -23.10
CA THR A 1 -21.35 13.06 -21.91
C THR A 1 -20.40 12.99 -20.70
N LYS A 2 -20.90 13.10 -19.45
CA LYS A 2 -20.08 13.01 -18.21
C LYS A 2 -19.19 11.76 -18.13
N ARG A 3 -19.56 10.68 -18.84
CA ARG A 3 -18.81 9.42 -18.95
C ARG A 3 -17.50 9.57 -19.76
N ALA A 4 -17.51 10.30 -20.87
CA ALA A 4 -16.31 10.57 -21.67
C ALA A 4 -15.29 11.44 -20.91
N LYS A 5 -15.77 12.44 -20.16
CA LYS A 5 -14.91 13.29 -19.29
C LYS A 5 -14.19 12.51 -18.17
N ARG A 6 -14.69 11.33 -17.76
CA ARG A 6 -13.99 10.45 -16.80
C ARG A 6 -12.83 9.69 -17.44
N PHE A 7 -12.90 9.36 -18.73
CA PHE A 7 -11.79 8.74 -19.45
C PHE A 7 -10.65 9.73 -19.67
N LEU A 8 -10.97 11.01 -19.90
CA LEU A 8 -9.98 12.09 -20.00
C LEU A 8 -9.13 12.27 -18.71
N LYS A 9 -9.63 11.86 -17.54
CA LYS A 9 -8.86 11.91 -16.28
C LYS A 9 -7.72 10.89 -16.20
N ARG A 10 -7.71 9.89 -17.10
CA ARG A 10 -6.73 8.78 -17.13
C ARG A 10 -5.50 9.09 -18.00
N GLU A 11 -5.44 10.27 -18.60
CA GLU A 11 -4.29 10.70 -19.38
C GLU A 11 -3.07 10.94 -18.49
N LEU A 12 -1.88 10.79 -19.08
CA LEU A 12 -0.61 11.06 -18.40
C LEU A 12 -0.57 12.52 -17.94
N LYS A 13 -0.09 12.74 -16.72
CA LYS A 13 0.03 14.07 -16.12
C LYS A 13 1.44 14.28 -15.61
N LEU A 14 1.90 15.52 -15.66
CA LEU A 14 3.20 15.90 -15.08
C LEU A 14 3.20 15.71 -13.55
N ASN A 15 2.10 16.08 -12.89
CA ASN A 15 1.84 15.73 -11.50
C ASN A 15 0.89 14.54 -11.46
N GLU A 16 1.39 13.41 -10.97
CA GLU A 16 0.61 12.19 -10.88
C GLU A 16 -0.55 12.32 -9.89
N ASN A 17 -1.66 11.64 -10.20
CA ASN A 17 -2.77 11.49 -9.26
C ASN A 17 -2.39 10.48 -8.16
N ILE A 18 -3.22 10.41 -7.13
CA ILE A 18 -3.09 9.37 -6.09
C ILE A 18 -3.25 7.99 -6.71
N GLU A 19 -2.36 7.07 -6.33
CA GLU A 19 -2.37 5.70 -6.82
C GLU A 19 -3.58 4.94 -6.26
N ASN A 20 -4.49 4.57 -7.17
CA ASN A 20 -5.60 3.68 -6.88
C ASN A 20 -5.10 2.25 -6.73
N ALA A 21 -5.62 1.52 -5.74
CA ALA A 21 -5.29 0.12 -5.57
C ALA A 21 -6.49 -0.80 -5.83
N MET A 22 -6.25 -1.78 -6.67
CA MET A 22 -7.13 -2.91 -6.89
C MET A 22 -6.97 -3.92 -5.74
N LEU A 23 -8.06 -4.24 -5.07
CA LEU A 23 -8.09 -5.19 -3.96
C LEU A 23 -8.94 -6.40 -4.35
N ILE A 24 -8.30 -7.55 -4.49
CA ILE A 24 -8.94 -8.78 -4.95
C ILE A 24 -9.01 -9.77 -3.78
N LYS A 25 -10.25 -10.18 -3.46
CA LYS A 25 -10.66 -11.02 -2.32
C LYS A 25 -10.79 -10.26 -0.98
N ARG A 26 -11.77 -10.71 -0.17
CA ARG A 26 -12.15 -10.10 1.11
C ARG A 26 -10.99 -10.13 2.12
N GLY A 27 -10.68 -8.95 2.67
CA GLY A 27 -9.84 -8.80 3.86
C GLY A 27 -10.07 -7.43 4.50
N ASN A 28 -9.83 -7.32 5.81
CA ASN A 28 -9.95 -6.06 6.57
C ASN A 28 -9.00 -4.95 6.09
N ILE A 29 -8.04 -5.29 5.23
CA ILE A 29 -7.06 -4.36 4.66
C ILE A 29 -7.70 -3.36 3.68
N TYR A 30 -8.87 -3.67 3.08
CA TYR A 30 -9.57 -2.73 2.20
C TYR A 30 -9.91 -1.39 2.88
N ALA A 31 -10.25 -1.44 4.17
CA ALA A 31 -10.53 -0.23 4.93
C ALA A 31 -9.34 0.74 4.97
N LEU A 32 -8.10 0.23 4.82
CA LEU A 32 -6.88 1.04 4.87
C LEU A 32 -6.66 1.88 3.61
N LYS A 33 -7.28 1.51 2.48
CA LYS A 33 -7.06 2.19 1.19
C LYS A 33 -8.27 3.01 0.73
N LYS A 34 -9.35 3.07 1.50
CA LYS A 34 -10.48 3.95 1.18
C LYS A 34 -10.03 5.43 1.15
N PRO A 35 -10.56 6.24 0.21
CA PRO A 35 -11.51 5.90 -0.85
C PRO A 35 -10.85 5.36 -2.14
N TYR A 36 -9.52 5.30 -2.20
CA TYR A 36 -8.71 4.94 -3.38
C TYR A 36 -8.59 3.42 -3.64
N GLY A 37 -9.39 2.61 -2.96
CA GLY A 37 -9.42 1.16 -3.11
C GLY A 37 -10.59 0.71 -3.97
N VAL A 38 -10.36 -0.15 -4.96
CA VAL A 38 -11.42 -0.82 -5.74
C VAL A 38 -11.49 -2.30 -5.36
N LEU A 39 -12.57 -2.69 -4.68
CA LEU A 39 -12.74 -4.08 -4.22
C LEU A 39 -13.40 -4.96 -5.30
N TYR A 40 -12.68 -5.98 -5.75
CA TYR A 40 -13.22 -7.05 -6.58
C TYR A 40 -13.64 -8.24 -5.71
N LYS A 41 -14.94 -8.55 -5.75
CA LYS A 41 -15.54 -9.69 -5.03
C LYS A 41 -15.51 -11.01 -5.82
N ASN A 42 -15.18 -10.96 -7.11
CA ASN A 42 -15.27 -12.13 -7.98
C ASN A 42 -14.29 -13.23 -7.57
N LYS A 43 -14.76 -14.48 -7.69
CA LYS A 43 -14.03 -15.72 -7.36
C LYS A 43 -13.05 -16.15 -8.46
N ASN A 44 -12.68 -15.26 -9.39
CA ASN A 44 -11.74 -15.60 -10.44
C ASN A 44 -10.42 -16.02 -9.78
N ILE A 45 -9.99 -17.25 -10.05
CA ILE A 45 -8.78 -17.82 -9.46
C ILE A 45 -7.59 -17.17 -10.17
N ILE A 46 -7.20 -15.99 -9.70
CA ILE A 46 -6.02 -15.30 -10.19
C ILE A 46 -4.80 -15.99 -9.58
N ARG A 47 -3.85 -16.35 -10.44
CA ARG A 47 -2.55 -16.92 -10.05
C ARG A 47 -1.47 -15.98 -10.58
N PRO A 48 -1.16 -14.87 -9.88
CA PRO A 48 -0.35 -13.77 -10.42
C PRO A 48 1.01 -14.23 -10.95
N PHE A 49 1.65 -15.17 -10.25
CA PHE A 49 2.96 -15.74 -10.63
C PHE A 49 2.91 -16.78 -11.76
N LYS A 50 1.73 -17.14 -12.26
CA LYS A 50 1.57 -18.05 -13.41
C LYS A 50 1.12 -17.30 -14.65
N ASP A 51 0.14 -16.42 -14.49
CA ASP A 51 -0.42 -15.61 -15.57
C ASP A 51 -0.85 -14.25 -15.00
N GLN A 52 -0.39 -13.19 -15.65
CA GLN A 52 -0.58 -11.79 -15.28
C GLN A 52 -1.69 -11.13 -16.09
N THR A 53 -2.14 -11.74 -17.20
CA THR A 53 -3.08 -11.17 -18.18
C THR A 53 -4.37 -10.66 -17.54
N LEU A 54 -4.97 -11.45 -16.64
CA LEU A 54 -6.19 -11.04 -15.93
C LEU A 54 -5.95 -9.83 -15.03
N LEU A 55 -4.78 -9.75 -14.41
CA LEU A 55 -4.41 -8.68 -13.49
C LEU A 55 -4.24 -7.35 -14.25
N GLU A 56 -3.57 -7.40 -15.40
CA GLU A 56 -3.42 -6.27 -16.33
C GLU A 56 -4.77 -5.81 -16.89
N PHE A 57 -5.64 -6.76 -17.27
CA PHE A 57 -7.00 -6.47 -17.70
C PHE A 57 -7.82 -5.73 -16.63
N PHE A 58 -7.77 -6.19 -15.37
CA PHE A 58 -8.47 -5.52 -14.28
C PHE A 58 -7.85 -4.16 -13.97
N SER A 59 -6.53 -4.03 -14.01
CA SER A 59 -5.82 -2.76 -13.86
C SER A 59 -6.29 -1.73 -14.89
N LYS A 60 -6.31 -2.10 -16.18
CA LYS A 60 -6.79 -1.23 -17.28
C LYS A 60 -8.27 -0.87 -17.15
N LYS A 61 -9.09 -1.81 -16.70
CA LYS A 61 -10.53 -1.59 -16.48
C LYS A 61 -10.80 -0.61 -15.34
N SER A 62 -10.12 -0.79 -14.20
CA SER A 62 -10.31 0.00 -12.98
C SER A 62 -9.44 1.24 -12.88
N ASP A 63 -8.45 1.39 -13.75
CA ASP A 63 -7.45 2.46 -13.69
C ASP A 63 -6.72 2.46 -12.33
N CYS A 64 -6.14 1.29 -12.01
CA CYS A 64 -5.40 1.04 -10.77
C CYS A 64 -3.95 0.68 -11.07
N SER A 65 -3.01 1.50 -10.60
CA SER A 65 -1.57 1.26 -10.68
C SER A 65 -1.07 0.29 -9.61
N LEU A 66 -1.78 0.17 -8.49
CA LEU A 66 -1.44 -0.75 -7.41
C LEU A 66 -2.41 -1.92 -7.36
N PHE A 67 -1.94 -3.06 -6.88
CA PHE A 67 -2.83 -4.18 -6.59
C PHE A 67 -2.40 -4.97 -5.35
N MET A 68 -3.39 -5.52 -4.66
CA MET A 68 -3.17 -6.47 -3.60
C MET A 68 -4.19 -7.61 -3.70
N PHE A 69 -3.68 -8.82 -3.58
CA PHE A 69 -4.42 -10.06 -3.74
C PHE A 69 -4.18 -10.97 -2.54
N GLY A 70 -5.26 -11.31 -1.84
CA GLY A 70 -5.25 -12.31 -0.78
C GLY A 70 -5.60 -13.69 -1.34
N SER A 71 -4.84 -14.73 -0.97
CA SER A 71 -5.15 -16.11 -1.33
C SER A 71 -4.85 -17.09 -0.21
N TYR A 72 -5.46 -18.26 -0.27
CA TYR A 72 -5.27 -19.33 0.69
C TYR A 72 -5.12 -20.66 -0.05
N ASN A 73 -4.13 -21.47 0.31
CA ASN A 73 -3.95 -22.83 -0.18
C ASN A 73 -3.25 -23.70 0.88
N LYS A 74 -3.53 -25.01 0.94
CA LYS A 74 -2.95 -25.96 1.92
C LYS A 74 -1.41 -25.92 1.95
N LYS A 75 -0.74 -25.88 0.79
CA LYS A 75 0.74 -25.83 0.70
C LYS A 75 1.34 -24.50 1.21
N ARG A 76 0.56 -23.42 1.20
CA ARG A 76 1.02 -22.06 1.54
C ARG A 76 -0.19 -21.28 2.08
N PRO A 77 -0.50 -21.39 3.38
CA PRO A 77 -1.60 -20.66 3.97
C PRO A 77 -1.35 -19.14 3.92
N ASN A 78 -2.45 -18.38 3.97
CA ASN A 78 -2.51 -16.92 4.10
C ASN A 78 -1.48 -16.16 3.24
N LYS A 79 -1.62 -16.23 1.92
CA LYS A 79 -0.77 -15.50 0.99
C LYS A 79 -1.32 -14.11 0.76
N LEU A 80 -0.43 -13.13 0.82
CA LEU A 80 -0.65 -11.78 0.34
C LEU A 80 0.28 -11.53 -0.83
N VAL A 81 -0.26 -11.12 -1.97
CA VAL A 81 0.54 -10.65 -3.10
C VAL A 81 0.26 -9.16 -3.25
N ILE A 82 1.30 -8.35 -3.21
CA ILE A 82 1.25 -6.90 -3.41
C ILE A 82 2.11 -6.59 -4.63
N GLY A 83 1.68 -5.66 -5.49
CA GLY A 83 2.51 -5.22 -6.58
C GLY A 83 2.07 -3.91 -7.19
N ARG A 84 2.90 -3.45 -8.13
CA ARG A 84 2.71 -2.23 -8.90
C ARG A 84 2.68 -2.55 -10.39
N MET A 85 1.88 -1.77 -11.10
CA MET A 85 1.79 -1.70 -12.54
C MET A 85 2.46 -0.43 -13.06
N HIS A 86 3.04 -0.52 -14.25
CA HIS A 86 3.45 0.63 -15.05
C HIS A 86 2.86 0.46 -16.45
N ASP A 87 2.13 1.46 -16.91
CA ASP A 87 1.34 1.38 -18.16
C ASP A 87 0.48 0.09 -18.24
N TYR A 88 -0.20 -0.22 -17.13
CA TYR A 88 -1.03 -1.42 -16.95
C TYR A 88 -0.32 -2.78 -17.03
N HIS A 89 1.01 -2.80 -17.17
CA HIS A 89 1.85 -3.99 -17.11
C HIS A 89 2.47 -4.17 -15.73
N VAL A 90 2.62 -5.42 -15.27
CA VAL A 90 3.22 -5.71 -13.96
C VAL A 90 4.69 -5.26 -13.95
N LEU A 91 5.00 -4.25 -13.13
CA LEU A 91 6.37 -3.78 -12.96
C LEU A 91 7.12 -4.66 -11.97
N TYR A 92 6.53 -4.90 -10.80
CA TYR A 92 7.04 -5.85 -9.83
C TYR A 92 5.95 -6.26 -8.85
N MET A 93 6.08 -7.47 -8.30
CA MET A 93 5.16 -8.01 -7.31
C MET A 93 5.87 -8.90 -6.31
N ILE A 94 5.37 -8.89 -5.08
CA ILE A 94 5.94 -9.57 -3.93
C ILE A 94 4.84 -10.42 -3.28
N GLU A 95 5.10 -11.71 -3.12
CA GLU A 95 4.32 -12.63 -2.31
C GLU A 95 4.90 -12.67 -0.90
N SER A 96 4.05 -12.43 0.09
CA SER A 96 4.34 -12.63 1.49
C SER A 96 3.36 -13.63 2.12
N GLY A 97 3.82 -14.38 3.11
CA GLY A 97 2.97 -15.12 4.03
C GLY A 97 2.52 -14.22 5.17
N ILE A 98 1.25 -14.30 5.54
CA ILE A 98 0.71 -13.64 6.73
C ILE A 98 0.71 -14.64 7.90
N GLU A 99 1.38 -14.27 8.98
CA GLU A 99 1.32 -14.90 10.29
C GLU A 99 0.69 -13.95 11.31
N ASN A 100 0.21 -14.50 12.44
CA ASN A 100 -0.30 -13.75 13.60
C ASN A 100 -1.25 -12.60 13.27
N PHE A 101 -2.21 -12.84 12.35
CA PHE A 101 -3.16 -11.83 11.94
C PHE A 101 -4.19 -11.54 13.04
N VAL A 102 -4.25 -10.29 13.49
CA VAL A 102 -5.27 -9.76 14.39
C VAL A 102 -6.13 -8.76 13.63
N SER A 103 -7.45 -9.00 13.62
CA SER A 103 -8.41 -8.18 12.90
C SER A 103 -8.68 -6.85 13.62
N LEU A 104 -9.09 -5.84 12.85
CA LEU A 104 -9.69 -4.59 13.38
C LEU A 104 -10.91 -4.83 14.28
N LYS A 105 -11.52 -6.01 14.25
CA LYS A 105 -12.66 -6.36 15.10
C LYS A 105 -12.24 -6.93 16.45
N ASP A 106 -11.03 -7.50 16.53
CA ASP A 106 -10.57 -8.22 17.72
C ASP A 106 -9.96 -7.23 18.72
N ILE A 107 -9.46 -6.09 18.24
CA ILE A 107 -8.95 -4.99 19.06
C ILE A 107 -10.11 -4.07 19.46
N LYS A 108 -10.41 -4.03 20.77
CA LYS A 108 -11.57 -3.33 21.36
C LYS A 108 -11.34 -1.82 21.59
N ASN A 109 -10.54 -1.18 20.75
CA ASN A 109 -10.14 0.22 20.92
C ASN A 109 -10.83 1.16 19.93
N SER A 110 -10.77 2.46 20.23
CA SER A 110 -11.36 3.51 19.39
C SER A 110 -10.69 3.56 18.01
N LYS A 111 -11.49 3.51 16.95
CA LYS A 111 -10.99 3.52 15.56
C LYS A 111 -10.79 4.95 15.09
N CYS A 112 -9.77 5.16 14.26
CA CYS A 112 -9.57 6.45 13.61
C CYS A 112 -10.55 6.61 12.43
N PRO A 113 -10.91 7.85 12.06
CA PRO A 113 -11.68 8.15 10.86
C PRO A 113 -11.04 7.53 9.62
N GLU A 114 -11.90 7.11 8.69
CA GLU A 114 -11.44 6.74 7.35
C GLU A 114 -10.90 8.02 6.66
N GLU A 115 -9.96 7.87 5.71
CA GLU A 115 -9.42 8.97 4.88
C GLU A 115 -8.38 9.92 5.52
N THR A 116 -7.96 9.69 6.75
CA THR A 116 -6.88 10.46 7.38
C THR A 116 -5.50 10.09 6.82
N LYS A 117 -4.66 11.09 6.55
CA LYS A 117 -3.28 10.89 6.08
C LYS A 117 -2.44 10.16 7.13
N SER A 118 -1.82 9.06 6.72
CA SER A 118 -1.01 8.24 7.63
C SER A 118 0.40 8.82 7.82
N MET A 119 0.97 8.61 9.01
CA MET A 119 2.40 8.80 9.25
C MET A 119 3.10 7.45 9.25
N LEU A 120 3.99 7.22 8.30
CA LEU A 120 4.66 5.94 8.14
C LEU A 120 5.96 5.89 8.93
N ILE A 121 6.15 4.82 9.68
CA ILE A 121 7.43 4.51 10.34
C ILE A 121 7.93 3.18 9.82
N PHE A 122 9.17 3.17 9.36
CA PHE A 122 9.93 1.98 9.00
C PHE A 122 11.12 1.87 9.95
N ALA A 123 11.20 0.77 10.68
CA ALA A 123 12.24 0.50 11.67
C ALA A 123 12.95 -0.82 11.35
N GLY A 124 14.24 -0.90 11.69
CA GLY A 124 15.09 -2.07 11.46
C GLY A 124 15.87 -1.98 10.15
N ASP A 125 17.16 -2.32 10.23
CA ASP A 125 18.12 -2.19 9.12
C ASP A 125 17.83 -3.20 7.99
N ASP A 126 17.24 -4.35 8.34
CA ASP A 126 16.84 -5.43 7.42
C ASP A 126 16.01 -4.93 6.22
N LEU A 127 15.27 -3.82 6.37
CA LEU A 127 14.48 -3.22 5.28
C LEU A 127 15.33 -2.67 4.13
N ASP A 128 16.56 -2.27 4.41
CA ASP A 128 17.45 -1.61 3.46
C ASP A 128 18.60 -2.53 3.00
N VAL A 129 18.68 -3.76 3.52
CA VAL A 129 19.73 -4.74 3.18
C VAL A 129 19.56 -5.33 1.78
N THR A 130 18.37 -5.82 1.45
CA THR A 130 18.11 -6.46 0.16
C THR A 130 17.19 -5.62 -0.71
N GLU A 131 17.38 -5.77 -2.02
CA GLU A 131 16.58 -5.06 -3.02
C GLU A 131 15.09 -5.41 -2.93
N ASP A 132 14.76 -6.64 -2.54
CA ASP A 132 13.38 -7.09 -2.35
C ASP A 132 12.72 -6.39 -1.15
N TYR A 133 13.45 -6.20 -0.05
CA TYR A 133 12.96 -5.42 1.10
C TYR A 133 12.80 -3.95 0.77
N ARG A 134 13.75 -3.36 0.04
CA ARG A 134 13.68 -1.96 -0.43
C ARG A 134 12.46 -1.72 -1.32
N ARG A 135 12.17 -2.67 -2.21
CA ARG A 135 10.96 -2.65 -3.05
C ARG A 135 9.69 -2.83 -2.24
N LEU A 136 9.70 -3.70 -1.24
CA LEU A 136 8.55 -3.88 -0.36
C LEU A 136 8.27 -2.61 0.45
N LYS A 137 9.30 -1.96 1.00
CA LYS A 137 9.22 -0.64 1.65
C LYS A 137 8.63 0.41 0.71
N SER A 138 9.06 0.46 -0.55
CA SER A 138 8.47 1.34 -1.58
C SER A 138 7.00 1.02 -1.86
N LEU A 139 6.62 -0.26 -2.04
CA LEU A 139 5.21 -0.64 -2.23
C LEU A 139 4.33 -0.23 -1.06
N LEU A 140 4.75 -0.55 0.17
CA LEU A 140 3.98 -0.24 1.36
C LEU A 140 3.80 1.26 1.55
N THR A 141 4.84 2.04 1.21
CA THR A 141 4.78 3.50 1.19
C THR A 141 3.72 3.99 0.21
N ASP A 142 3.74 3.53 -1.03
CA ASP A 142 2.80 4.01 -2.06
C ASP A 142 1.36 3.51 -1.82
N PHE A 143 1.22 2.36 -1.15
CA PHE A 143 -0.08 1.89 -0.67
C PHE A 143 -0.68 2.81 0.40
N LEU A 144 0.11 3.29 1.37
CA LEU A 144 -0.41 3.93 2.57
C LEU A 144 -0.22 5.46 2.64
N ARG A 145 0.61 6.06 1.78
CA ARG A 145 0.94 7.50 1.82
C ARG A 145 -0.25 8.44 1.60
N GLY A 146 -1.22 8.02 0.79
CA GLY A 146 -2.38 8.86 0.42
C GLY A 146 -2.00 10.09 -0.44
N PRO A 147 -2.74 11.22 -0.32
CA PRO A 147 -2.48 12.44 -1.09
C PRO A 147 -1.16 13.13 -0.74
N THR A 148 -0.45 13.61 -1.75
CA THR A 148 0.65 14.58 -1.57
C THR A 148 0.05 15.94 -1.26
N VAL A 149 0.45 16.53 -0.13
CA VAL A 149 -0.05 17.83 0.36
C VAL A 149 1.13 18.66 0.84
N SER A 150 1.06 19.97 0.68
CA SER A 150 2.09 20.90 1.16
C SER A 150 2.00 21.14 2.67
N ASN A 151 0.78 21.12 3.21
CA ASN A 151 0.50 21.40 4.61
C ASN A 151 -0.37 20.29 5.21
N ILE A 152 -0.17 19.98 6.49
CA ILE A 152 -0.94 18.98 7.24
C ILE A 152 -1.43 19.63 8.54
N CYS A 153 -2.70 19.41 8.87
CA CYS A 153 -3.25 19.82 10.15
C CYS A 153 -2.76 18.87 11.26
N LEU A 154 -2.25 19.41 12.37
CA LEU A 154 -1.81 18.61 13.53
C LEU A 154 -2.93 17.72 14.09
N ALA A 155 -4.17 18.22 14.11
CA ALA A 155 -5.32 17.44 14.54
C ALA A 155 -5.66 16.26 13.60
N GLY A 156 -5.16 16.30 12.36
CA GLY A 156 -5.27 15.20 11.40
C GLY A 156 -4.19 14.13 11.56
N LEU A 157 -3.26 14.27 12.51
CA LEU A 157 -2.24 13.25 12.79
C LEU A 157 -2.78 12.23 13.81
N GLU A 158 -3.62 11.32 13.33
CA GLU A 158 -4.37 10.43 14.23
C GLU A 158 -3.78 9.02 14.39
N TYR A 159 -3.05 8.52 13.40
CA TYR A 159 -2.50 7.16 13.46
C TYR A 159 -1.17 6.99 12.71
N VAL A 160 -0.45 5.95 13.13
CA VAL A 160 0.86 5.56 12.62
C VAL A 160 0.85 4.09 12.23
N PRO A 161 0.90 3.77 10.93
CA PRO A 161 1.33 2.46 10.48
C PRO A 161 2.84 2.29 10.71
N HIS A 162 3.20 1.30 11.51
CA HIS A 162 4.57 1.01 11.90
C HIS A 162 4.98 -0.35 11.31
N PHE A 163 6.07 -0.34 10.56
CA PHE A 163 6.70 -1.52 10.00
C PHE A 163 8.06 -1.72 10.66
N THR A 164 8.25 -2.87 11.29
CA THR A 164 9.54 -3.25 11.88
C THR A 164 10.06 -4.48 11.16
N ALA A 165 11.24 -4.41 10.54
CA ALA A 165 11.91 -5.60 10.05
C ALA A 165 12.88 -6.13 11.10
N LEU A 166 12.76 -7.42 11.40
CA LEU A 166 13.60 -8.11 12.35
C LEU A 166 13.65 -9.59 12.00
N ASN A 167 14.85 -10.16 11.91
CA ASN A 167 15.09 -11.60 11.71
C ASN A 167 14.36 -12.16 10.46
N GLY A 168 14.36 -11.39 9.37
CA GLY A 168 13.71 -11.80 8.11
C GLY A 168 12.16 -11.81 8.15
N LYS A 169 11.55 -11.20 9.17
CA LYS A 169 10.10 -10.94 9.23
C LYS A 169 9.85 -9.44 9.24
N ILE A 170 8.71 -9.02 8.70
CA ILE A 170 8.22 -7.65 8.80
C ILE A 170 6.96 -7.64 9.65
N TYR A 171 7.06 -7.01 10.81
CA TYR A 171 5.95 -6.80 11.72
C TYR A 171 5.21 -5.54 11.30
N PHE A 172 3.93 -5.69 10.97
CA PHE A 172 3.04 -4.57 10.72
C PHE A 172 2.13 -4.36 11.92
N ARG A 173 2.20 -3.16 12.50
CA ARG A 173 1.33 -2.72 13.60
C ARG A 173 0.75 -1.35 13.26
N ARG A 174 -0.42 -1.06 13.81
CA ARG A 174 -1.04 0.28 13.69
C ARG A 174 -1.36 0.82 15.06
N TYR A 175 -0.91 2.04 15.29
CA TYR A 175 -1.11 2.74 16.54
C TYR A 175 -1.92 4.01 16.31
N LYS A 176 -2.88 4.26 17.18
CA LYS A 176 -3.53 5.55 17.34
C LYS A 176 -2.63 6.46 18.17
N LEU A 177 -2.58 7.73 17.80
CA LEU A 177 -1.83 8.77 18.51
C LEU A 177 -2.71 9.45 19.55
N LEU A 178 -2.17 9.57 20.75
CA LEU A 178 -2.76 10.33 21.84
C LEU A 178 -1.80 11.46 22.19
N LEU A 179 -2.22 12.69 21.89
CA LEU A 179 -1.46 13.90 22.24
C LEU A 179 -1.81 14.31 23.67
N LYS A 180 -0.84 14.22 24.58
CA LYS A 180 -0.97 14.61 25.99
C LYS A 180 -0.26 15.95 26.24
N LYS A 181 -0.76 16.71 27.21
CA LYS A 181 -0.12 17.95 27.67
C LYS A 181 1.25 17.62 28.28
N SER A 182 2.29 18.32 27.85
CA SER A 182 3.70 18.07 28.23
C SER A 182 4.37 19.25 28.93
N GLY A 183 3.69 20.39 29.09
CA GLY A 183 4.26 21.63 29.63
C GLY A 183 5.19 22.39 28.67
N SER A 184 5.45 21.86 27.47
CA SER A 184 6.22 22.51 26.41
C SER A 184 5.38 22.72 25.14
N ARG A 185 5.96 23.35 24.11
CA ARG A 185 5.30 23.55 22.81
C ARG A 185 5.00 22.24 22.07
N THR A 186 5.78 21.18 22.33
CA THR A 186 5.64 19.86 21.72
C THR A 186 4.85 18.92 22.64
N PRO A 187 3.68 18.40 22.22
CA PRO A 187 2.88 17.50 23.07
C PRO A 187 3.61 16.19 23.34
N ARG A 188 3.30 15.55 24.47
CA ARG A 188 3.78 14.20 24.77
C ARG A 188 2.95 13.22 23.95
N ILE A 189 3.61 12.34 23.21
CA ILE A 189 2.96 11.36 22.34
C ILE A 189 2.83 10.04 23.09
N GLU A 190 1.61 9.52 23.16
CA GLU A 190 1.31 8.16 23.60
C GLU A 190 0.69 7.38 22.44
N LEU A 191 0.93 6.07 22.41
CA LEU A 191 0.47 5.18 21.34
C LEU A 191 -0.47 4.12 21.89
N GLU A 192 -1.60 3.93 21.22
CA GLU A 192 -2.59 2.90 21.55
C GLU A 192 -2.75 1.97 20.34
N GLU A 193 -2.64 0.64 20.53
CA GLU A 193 -2.81 -0.29 19.41
C GLU A 193 -4.25 -0.25 18.88
N MET A 194 -4.41 -0.10 17.56
CA MET A 194 -5.71 -0.03 16.88
C MET A 194 -5.91 -1.10 15.81
N GLY A 195 -4.82 -1.69 15.30
CA GLY A 195 -4.83 -2.72 14.27
C GLY A 195 -5.22 -2.27 12.85
N PRO A 196 -5.28 -3.21 11.87
CA PRO A 196 -4.96 -4.62 12.05
C PRO A 196 -3.46 -4.83 12.28
N SER A 197 -3.13 -5.94 12.93
CA SER A 197 -1.75 -6.34 13.25
C SER A 197 -1.45 -7.66 12.55
N LEU A 198 -0.30 -7.76 11.90
CA LEU A 198 0.09 -8.95 11.14
C LEU A 198 1.59 -9.03 10.95
N ASP A 199 2.09 -10.24 10.74
CA ASP A 199 3.50 -10.50 10.49
C ASP A 199 3.65 -11.01 9.05
N LEU A 200 4.55 -10.38 8.29
CA LEU A 200 4.83 -10.72 6.90
C LEU A 200 6.15 -11.47 6.80
N ILE A 201 6.11 -12.62 6.13
CA ILE A 201 7.30 -13.35 5.70
C ILE A 201 7.40 -13.23 4.20
N LEU A 202 8.48 -12.63 3.71
CA LEU A 202 8.76 -12.54 2.27
C LEU A 202 8.89 -13.96 1.68
N ARG A 203 8.29 -14.19 0.50
CA ARG A 203 8.34 -15.50 -0.18
C ARG A 203 8.89 -15.38 -1.59
N ARG A 204 8.06 -14.95 -2.54
CA ARG A 204 8.45 -14.89 -3.96
C ARG A 204 8.40 -13.45 -4.43
N THR A 205 9.36 -13.09 -5.26
CA THR A 205 9.36 -11.80 -5.96
C THR A 205 9.32 -12.06 -7.46
N HIS A 206 8.75 -11.11 -8.19
CA HIS A 206 8.80 -11.05 -9.64
C HIS A 206 9.07 -9.60 -10.02
N GLN A 207 10.00 -9.42 -10.94
CA GLN A 207 10.41 -8.12 -11.45
C GLN A 207 10.30 -8.14 -12.97
N ALA A 208 9.84 -7.03 -13.54
CA ALA A 208 9.87 -6.81 -14.98
C ALA A 208 11.30 -6.60 -15.49
N SER A 209 11.44 -6.46 -16.81
CA SER A 209 12.72 -6.18 -17.46
C SER A 209 13.36 -4.88 -16.92
N ALA A 210 14.69 -4.83 -16.98
CA ALA A 210 15.45 -3.65 -16.57
C ALA A 210 15.05 -2.40 -17.36
N ASP A 211 14.66 -2.56 -18.63
CA ASP A 211 14.23 -1.46 -19.48
C ASP A 211 12.89 -0.88 -19.03
N LEU A 212 11.91 -1.74 -18.70
CA LEU A 212 10.64 -1.27 -18.16
C LEU A 212 10.83 -0.58 -16.80
N TYR A 213 11.75 -1.09 -15.98
CA TYR A 213 12.10 -0.47 -14.71
C TYR A 213 12.78 0.89 -14.87
N LYS A 214 13.69 1.03 -15.83
CA LYS A 214 14.30 2.33 -16.16
C LYS A 214 13.28 3.31 -16.72
N LEU A 215 12.34 2.84 -17.54
CA LEU A 215 11.26 3.66 -18.08
C LEU A 215 10.34 4.20 -16.99
N SER A 216 9.97 3.36 -16.01
CA SER A 216 9.09 3.78 -14.91
C SER A 216 9.74 4.74 -13.91
N MET A 217 11.07 4.81 -13.89
CA MET A 217 11.85 5.73 -13.07
C MET A 217 12.10 7.09 -13.73
N LYS A 218 11.67 7.30 -14.98
CA LYS A 218 11.93 8.56 -15.68
C LYS A 218 11.13 9.70 -15.07
N MET A 219 11.84 10.69 -14.54
CA MET A 219 11.21 11.95 -14.13
C MET A 219 10.86 12.79 -15.36
N PRO A 220 9.68 13.45 -15.39
CA PRO A 220 9.36 14.39 -16.45
C PRO A 220 10.37 15.53 -16.41
N LYS A 221 10.98 15.84 -17.57
CA LYS A 221 11.81 17.04 -17.70
C LYS A 221 10.87 18.25 -17.66
N ILE A 222 10.95 19.03 -16.59
CA ILE A 222 10.24 20.31 -16.50
C ILE A 222 11.00 21.28 -17.39
N CYS A 223 10.44 21.65 -18.54
CA CYS A 223 10.85 22.86 -19.22
C CYS A 223 10.32 24.04 -18.40
N ILE A 224 11.17 24.57 -17.52
CA ILE A 224 10.92 25.88 -16.92
C ILE A 224 11.12 26.88 -18.06
N PHE A 225 10.03 27.32 -18.68
CA PHE A 225 10.05 28.57 -19.42
C PHE A 225 10.12 29.67 -18.35
N ILE A 226 11.33 30.19 -18.12
CA ILE A 226 11.59 31.42 -17.35
C ILE A 226 11.20 32.61 -18.22
#